data_AF-C1E285-F1
#
_entry.id   AF-C1E285-F1
#
_cell.length_a   1.000
_cell.length_b   1.000
_cell.length_c   1.000
_cell.angle_alpha   90.00
_cell.angle_beta   90.00
_cell.angle_gamma   90.00
#
_symmetry.space_group_name_H-M   'P 1'
#
loop_
_entity.id
_entity.type
_entity.pdbx_description
1 polymer ?
#
loop_
_entity_poly.entity_id
_entity_poly.type
_entity_poly.pdbx_seq_one_letter_code
_entity_poly.pdbx_strand_id
1 'polypeptide(L)'
;MRSLQRAFNYRTCLKAWATCGDASTSTVSMRKVSTPFLARNQGELRWMSTVVPPGKTLGEVTHVDLLEKENPDDIATIWRQYHEGKSGRVGLKVEPEAYRSLEKRSGQCPIFVMPLHKSPGRFLSLVMQTKLPYVSFTAIDDFRKLQEAATPVMVAAHYPELIDSKGLALVQAAHVDATTAGAVEHLTGQEAVRLVRSEPEDMGG
;
A
#
# COMPACT_ATOMS: atom_id res chain seq x y z
N MET A 1 -22.20 23.37 -37.97
CA MET A 1 -21.47 22.20 -37.45
C MET A 1 -20.66 22.65 -36.24
N ARG A 2 -21.15 22.36 -35.02
CA ARG A 2 -20.55 22.81 -33.75
C ARG A 2 -20.00 21.60 -33.00
N SER A 3 -18.68 21.63 -32.75
CA SER A 3 -17.94 20.68 -31.92
C SER A 3 -18.17 21.02 -30.44
N LEU A 4 -18.50 20.00 -29.64
CA LEU A 4 -18.68 20.08 -28.19
C LEU A 4 -17.34 19.75 -27.51
N GLN A 5 -16.61 20.78 -27.08
CA GLN A 5 -15.61 20.65 -26.02
C GLN A 5 -16.21 21.20 -24.73
N ARG A 6 -16.56 20.31 -23.79
CA ARG A 6 -16.83 20.69 -22.40
C ARG A 6 -15.56 20.45 -21.58
N ALA A 7 -14.79 21.51 -21.38
CA ALA A 7 -13.79 21.58 -20.33
C ALA A 7 -14.53 21.84 -19.00
N PHE A 8 -14.41 20.93 -18.04
CA PHE A 8 -14.92 21.13 -16.68
C PHE A 8 -13.76 21.60 -15.79
N ASN A 9 -13.69 22.92 -15.57
CA ASN A 9 -12.75 23.56 -14.65
C ASN A 9 -13.14 23.25 -13.20
N TYR A 10 -12.34 22.46 -12.49
CA TYR A 10 -12.49 22.27 -11.04
C TYR A 10 -11.56 23.23 -10.27
N ARG A 11 -12.10 24.42 -9.96
CA ARG A 11 -11.47 25.42 -9.07
C ARG A 11 -12.46 25.90 -8.01
N THR A 12 -12.96 25.00 -7.15
CA THR A 12 -13.59 25.41 -5.88
C THR A 12 -13.82 24.20 -4.94
N CYS A 13 -12.86 23.91 -4.07
CA CYS A 13 -13.09 23.09 -2.86
C CYS A 13 -12.62 23.78 -1.56
N LEU A 14 -12.31 25.08 -1.58
CA LEU A 14 -11.76 25.80 -0.42
C LEU A 14 -12.70 26.83 0.23
N LYS A 15 -14.03 26.68 0.07
CA LYS A 15 -15.00 27.56 0.78
C LYS A 15 -16.14 26.84 1.50
N ALA A 16 -15.97 25.56 1.83
CA ALA A 16 -16.97 24.80 2.60
C ALA A 16 -16.59 24.55 4.07
N TRP A 17 -15.55 25.22 4.60
CA TRP A 17 -15.10 25.07 5.99
C TRP A 17 -15.41 26.30 6.87
N ALA A 18 -16.55 26.98 6.67
CA ALA A 18 -16.88 28.16 7.48
C ALA A 18 -18.29 28.20 8.08
N THR A 19 -19.10 27.16 7.94
CA THR A 19 -20.42 27.10 8.57
C THR A 19 -20.71 25.71 9.11
N CYS A 20 -19.99 25.31 10.17
CA CYS A 20 -20.52 24.31 11.08
C CYS A 20 -21.67 24.94 11.86
N GLY A 21 -22.89 24.74 11.37
CA GLY A 21 -24.12 24.91 12.14
C GLY A 21 -24.66 23.53 12.50
N ASP A 22 -24.67 23.23 13.79
CA ASP A 22 -25.40 22.18 14.50
C ASP A 22 -25.58 20.83 13.79
N ALA A 23 -24.64 19.92 14.06
CA ALA A 23 -24.80 18.50 13.77
C ALA A 23 -25.86 17.89 14.68
N SER A 24 -27.10 17.78 14.20
CA SER A 24 -28.10 16.90 14.79
C SER A 24 -27.54 15.47 14.77
N THR A 25 -27.35 14.88 15.95
CA THR A 25 -26.85 13.52 16.13
C THR A 25 -27.86 12.52 15.59
N SER A 26 -27.71 12.16 14.32
CA SER A 26 -28.38 10.98 13.77
C SER A 26 -27.46 9.79 14.01
N THR A 27 -27.78 8.99 15.03
CA THR A 27 -27.18 7.69 15.28
C THR A 27 -27.53 6.76 14.12
N VAL A 28 -26.62 6.64 13.16
CA VAL A 28 -26.69 5.60 12.14
C VAL A 28 -26.43 4.26 12.83
N SER A 29 -27.51 3.53 13.12
CA SER A 29 -27.45 2.16 13.61
C SER A 29 -26.88 1.26 12.51
N MET A 30 -25.58 0.96 12.58
CA MET A 30 -24.96 -0.07 11.74
C MET A 30 -25.60 -1.42 12.04
N ARG A 31 -26.46 -1.89 11.14
CA ARG A 31 -26.98 -3.27 11.20
C ARG A 31 -25.82 -4.20 10.93
N LYS A 32 -25.56 -5.12 11.87
CA LYS A 32 -24.59 -6.19 11.75
C LYS A 32 -25.07 -7.14 10.65
N VAL A 33 -24.54 -7.01 9.44
CA VAL A 33 -24.79 -7.96 8.35
C VAL A 33 -23.95 -9.20 8.67
N SER A 34 -24.61 -10.28 9.08
CA SER A 34 -23.99 -11.60 9.18
C SER A 34 -23.88 -12.20 7.78
N THR A 35 -22.85 -11.82 7.03
CA THR A 35 -22.48 -12.51 5.80
C THR A 35 -21.66 -13.76 6.15
N PRO A 36 -21.93 -14.92 5.54
CA PRO A 36 -21.08 -16.08 5.73
C PRO A 36 -19.68 -15.71 5.24
N PHE A 37 -18.74 -15.80 6.16
CA PHE A 37 -17.32 -15.64 5.90
C PHE A 37 -16.94 -16.61 4.77
N LEU A 38 -16.81 -16.12 3.54
CA LEU A 38 -16.35 -16.95 2.43
C LEU A 38 -14.89 -17.30 2.74
N ALA A 39 -14.65 -18.55 3.14
CA ALA A 39 -13.36 -19.12 3.50
C ALA A 39 -12.25 -18.98 2.44
N ARG A 40 -12.59 -18.48 1.25
CA ARG A 40 -11.76 -18.45 0.05
C ARG A 40 -10.51 -17.56 0.16
N ASN A 41 -10.51 -16.52 0.99
CA ASN A 41 -9.38 -15.57 1.09
C ASN A 41 -8.54 -15.69 2.38
N GLN A 42 -8.78 -16.72 3.23
CA GLN A 42 -7.96 -16.94 4.43
C GLN A 42 -6.56 -17.45 4.13
N GLY A 43 -6.41 -18.29 3.09
CA GLY A 43 -5.10 -18.77 2.66
C GLY A 43 -4.17 -17.62 2.31
N GLU A 44 -4.73 -16.60 1.64
CA GLU A 44 -4.05 -15.39 1.22
C GLU A 44 -3.50 -14.59 2.40
N LEU A 45 -4.37 -14.24 3.34
CA LEU A 45 -3.97 -13.53 4.55
C LEU A 45 -2.91 -14.29 5.36
N ARG A 46 -3.04 -15.62 5.44
CA ARG A 46 -2.09 -16.49 6.16
C ARG A 46 -0.72 -16.52 5.48
N TRP A 47 -0.65 -16.69 4.16
CA TRP A 47 0.65 -16.68 3.47
C TRP A 47 1.31 -15.31 3.53
N MET A 48 0.56 -14.22 3.36
CA MET A 48 1.11 -12.86 3.40
C MET A 48 1.69 -12.56 4.78
N SER A 49 0.99 -12.96 5.85
CA SER A 49 1.47 -12.84 7.23
C SER A 49 2.68 -13.75 7.51
N THR A 50 2.85 -14.83 6.75
CA THR A 50 4.01 -15.72 6.84
C THR A 50 5.22 -15.13 6.10
N VAL A 51 4.99 -14.50 4.95
CA VAL A 51 6.04 -13.93 4.10
C VAL A 51 6.48 -12.55 4.57
N VAL A 52 5.54 -11.73 5.03
CA VAL A 52 5.76 -10.39 5.59
C VAL A 52 5.13 -10.36 6.99
N PRO A 53 5.79 -10.99 7.96
CA PRO A 53 5.34 -11.00 9.34
C PRO A 53 5.37 -9.57 9.93
N PRO A 54 4.24 -9.06 10.44
CA PRO A 54 4.21 -7.74 11.07
C PRO A 54 5.09 -7.72 12.33
N GLY A 55 5.89 -6.67 12.46
CA GLY A 55 6.73 -6.43 13.65
C GLY A 55 8.09 -7.14 13.66
N LYS A 56 8.50 -7.77 12.56
CA LYS A 56 9.88 -8.25 12.40
C LYS A 56 10.84 -7.11 12.09
N THR A 57 12.03 -7.21 12.66
CA THR A 57 13.17 -6.32 12.37
C THR A 57 13.97 -6.82 11.17
N LEU A 58 14.77 -5.96 10.55
CA LEU A 58 15.61 -6.36 9.41
C LEU A 58 16.55 -7.52 9.75
N GLY A 59 17.11 -7.54 10.97
CA GLY A 59 18.00 -8.60 11.44
C GLY A 59 17.34 -9.98 11.58
N GLU A 60 16.01 -10.03 11.71
CA GLU A 60 15.26 -11.29 11.72
C GLU A 60 14.94 -11.79 10.30
N VAL A 61 15.03 -10.91 9.29
CA VAL A 61 14.74 -11.24 7.89
C VAL A 61 16.00 -11.55 7.10
N THR A 62 17.11 -10.88 7.43
CA THR A 62 18.40 -11.04 6.74
C THR A 62 19.58 -10.72 7.65
N HIS A 63 20.79 -11.04 7.20
CA HIS A 63 22.03 -10.76 7.93
C HIS A 63 22.47 -9.30 7.70
N VAL A 64 22.13 -8.42 8.65
CA VAL A 64 22.47 -6.99 8.61
C VAL A 64 23.98 -6.77 8.51
N ASP A 65 24.78 -7.55 9.22
CA ASP A 65 26.26 -7.47 9.19
C ASP A 65 26.86 -7.68 7.79
N LEU A 66 26.18 -8.43 6.92
CA LEU A 66 26.61 -8.61 5.54
C LEU A 66 26.24 -7.39 4.69
N LEU A 67 25.03 -6.87 4.86
CA LEU A 67 24.57 -5.67 4.16
C LEU A 67 25.41 -4.44 4.54
N GLU A 68 25.82 -4.31 5.81
CA GLU A 68 26.62 -3.18 6.27
C GLU A 68 28.03 -3.13 5.65
N LYS A 69 28.52 -4.22 5.06
CA LYS A 69 29.81 -4.25 4.36
C LYS A 69 29.70 -3.74 2.93
N GLU A 70 28.50 -3.75 2.37
CA GLU A 70 28.24 -3.37 0.99
C GLU A 70 27.94 -1.87 0.87
N ASN A 71 28.02 -1.34 -0.35
CA ASN A 71 27.58 0.02 -0.64
C ASN A 71 26.05 0.09 -0.86
N PRO A 72 25.43 1.28 -0.78
CA PRO A 72 23.97 1.46 -0.90
C PRO A 72 23.32 0.81 -2.15
N ASP A 73 23.98 0.89 -3.31
CA ASP A 73 23.42 0.38 -4.57
C ASP A 73 23.51 -1.15 -4.66
N ASP A 74 24.57 -1.73 -4.12
CA ASP A 74 24.72 -3.18 -3.99
C ASP A 74 23.73 -3.75 -2.98
N ILE A 75 23.52 -3.08 -1.83
CA ILE A 75 22.48 -3.46 -0.85
C ILE A 75 21.10 -3.52 -1.53
N ALA A 76 20.75 -2.49 -2.29
CA ALA A 76 19.47 -2.44 -3.00
C ALA A 76 19.32 -3.54 -4.05
N THR A 77 20.42 -3.88 -4.73
CA THR A 77 20.45 -4.96 -5.72
C THR A 77 20.32 -6.34 -5.06
N ILE A 78 21.09 -6.60 -4.01
CA ILE A 78 21.01 -7.83 -3.21
C ILE A 78 19.60 -8.02 -2.67
N TRP A 79 19.02 -6.96 -2.09
CA TRP A 79 17.67 -7.01 -1.52
C TRP A 79 16.59 -7.31 -2.56
N ARG A 80 16.66 -6.65 -3.72
CA ARG A 80 15.77 -6.90 -4.85
C ARG A 80 15.89 -8.35 -5.32
N GLN A 81 17.10 -8.83 -5.58
CA GLN A 81 17.35 -10.20 -6.06
C GLN A 81 16.93 -11.27 -5.04
N TYR A 82 17.10 -11.00 -3.75
CA TYR A 82 16.65 -11.88 -2.68
C TYR A 82 15.13 -12.14 -2.72
N HIS A 83 14.36 -11.17 -3.19
CA HIS A 83 12.91 -11.27 -3.34
C HIS A 83 12.46 -11.60 -4.77
N GLU A 84 13.31 -11.36 -5.77
CA GLU A 84 13.09 -11.71 -7.17
C GLU A 84 12.93 -13.23 -7.36
N GLY A 85 12.12 -13.63 -8.34
CA GLY A 85 11.87 -15.05 -8.66
C GLY A 85 10.96 -15.78 -7.66
N LYS A 86 10.61 -15.16 -6.52
CA LYS A 86 9.63 -15.69 -5.58
C LYS A 86 8.26 -15.08 -5.91
N SER A 87 7.30 -15.92 -6.30
CA SER A 87 5.95 -15.49 -6.67
C SER A 87 5.35 -14.56 -5.61
N GLY A 88 4.73 -13.47 -6.06
CA GLY A 88 4.07 -12.51 -5.18
C GLY A 88 4.98 -11.71 -4.25
N ARG A 89 6.31 -11.69 -4.44
CA ARG A 89 7.25 -10.94 -3.57
C ARG A 89 8.01 -9.86 -4.33
N VAL A 90 8.22 -8.72 -3.69
CA VAL A 90 9.09 -7.65 -4.20
C VAL A 90 9.96 -7.09 -3.08
N GLY A 91 11.22 -6.82 -3.43
CA GLY A 91 12.21 -6.14 -2.58
C GLY A 91 12.56 -4.79 -3.19
N LEU A 92 12.54 -3.74 -2.37
CA LEU A 92 12.72 -2.36 -2.81
C LEU A 92 13.64 -1.60 -1.86
N LYS A 93 14.34 -0.59 -2.38
CA LYS A 93 14.87 0.51 -1.56
C LYS A 93 13.88 1.69 -1.57
N VAL A 94 13.85 2.42 -0.47
CA VAL A 94 13.14 3.69 -0.31
C VAL A 94 14.14 4.72 0.23
N GLU A 95 14.13 5.91 -0.35
CA GLU A 95 14.99 7.00 0.08
C GLU A 95 14.57 7.52 1.48
N PRO A 96 15.52 7.99 2.32
CA PRO A 96 15.22 8.42 3.68
C PRO A 96 14.11 9.48 3.79
N GLU A 97 14.06 10.43 2.86
CA GLU A 97 13.05 11.49 2.85
C GLU A 97 11.64 10.94 2.53
N ALA A 98 11.55 10.00 1.60
CA ALA A 98 10.30 9.33 1.27
C ALA A 98 9.78 8.51 2.46
N TYR A 99 10.66 7.79 3.17
CA TYR A 99 10.29 7.05 4.38
C TYR A 99 9.82 7.99 5.51
N ARG A 100 10.56 9.06 5.81
CA ARG A 100 10.16 10.04 6.84
C ARG A 100 8.82 10.70 6.50
N SER A 101 8.57 10.95 5.22
CA SER A 101 7.28 11.48 4.74
C SER A 101 6.14 10.48 4.95
N LEU A 102 6.37 9.20 4.65
CA LEU A 102 5.42 8.13 4.96
C LEU A 102 5.16 8.05 6.46
N GLU A 103 6.20 8.10 7.29
CA GLU A 103 6.10 8.05 8.75
C GLU A 103 5.23 9.17 9.31
N LYS A 104 5.56 10.41 8.95
CA LYS A 104 4.80 11.59 9.36
C LYS A 104 3.33 11.52 8.94
N ARG A 105 3.06 11.17 7.68
CA ARG A 105 1.69 11.08 7.15
C ARG A 105 0.89 9.97 7.82
N SER A 106 1.52 8.81 8.05
CA SER A 106 0.89 7.65 8.69
C SER A 106 0.45 7.96 10.13
N GLY A 107 1.22 8.77 10.86
CA GLY A 107 0.84 9.20 12.21
C GLY A 107 -0.39 10.13 12.24
N GLN A 108 -0.63 10.90 11.18
CA GLN A 108 -1.75 11.84 11.08
C GLN A 108 -2.98 11.22 10.40
N CYS A 109 -2.74 10.35 9.42
CA CYS A 109 -3.75 9.74 8.56
C CYS A 109 -3.40 8.25 8.38
N PRO A 110 -3.72 7.40 9.38
CA PRO A 110 -3.35 5.98 9.35
C PRO A 110 -4.15 5.16 8.35
N ILE A 111 -5.20 5.74 7.77
CA ILE A 111 -6.03 5.15 6.72
C ILE A 111 -6.15 6.17 5.58
N PHE A 112 -5.88 5.73 4.36
CA PHE A 112 -5.93 6.56 3.15
C PHE A 112 -6.53 5.78 1.99
N VAL A 113 -7.23 6.45 1.08
CA VAL A 113 -7.78 5.83 -0.14
C VAL A 113 -6.99 6.33 -1.34
N MET A 114 -6.50 5.42 -2.17
CA MET A 114 -5.69 5.75 -3.34
C MET A 114 -6.11 4.98 -4.59
N PRO A 115 -6.07 5.60 -5.78
CA PRO A 115 -6.25 4.89 -7.03
C PRO A 115 -4.94 4.26 -7.53
N LEU A 116 -4.98 2.98 -7.89
CA LEU A 116 -3.93 2.31 -8.66
C LEU A 116 -4.33 2.25 -10.13
N HIS A 117 -3.55 2.89 -10.99
CA HIS A 117 -3.78 2.87 -12.44
C HIS A 117 -3.29 1.55 -13.03
N LYS A 118 -4.22 0.71 -13.48
CA LYS A 118 -3.97 -0.61 -14.07
C LYS A 118 -3.71 -0.52 -15.58
N SER A 119 -4.48 0.33 -16.26
CA SER A 119 -4.36 0.64 -17.69
C SER A 119 -5.12 1.95 -17.96
N PRO A 120 -5.01 2.54 -19.18
CA PRO A 120 -5.83 3.69 -19.53
C PRO A 120 -7.32 3.42 -19.25
N GLY A 121 -7.96 4.28 -18.46
CA GLY A 121 -9.37 4.17 -18.09
C GLY A 121 -9.72 3.06 -17.07
N ARG A 122 -8.74 2.30 -16.54
CA ARG A 122 -8.98 1.26 -15.53
C ARG A 122 -8.19 1.53 -14.25
N PHE A 123 -8.91 1.67 -13.15
CA PHE A 123 -8.36 1.96 -11.83
C PHE A 123 -8.81 0.91 -10.82
N LEU A 124 -7.90 0.49 -9.95
CA LEU A 124 -8.22 -0.25 -8.74
C LEU A 124 -8.16 0.71 -7.55
N SER A 125 -9.29 0.93 -6.89
CA SER A 125 -9.34 1.78 -5.69
C SER A 125 -8.92 0.96 -4.48
N LEU A 126 -7.90 1.44 -3.76
CA LEU A 126 -7.30 0.75 -2.62
C LEU A 126 -7.46 1.57 -1.34
N VAL A 127 -7.74 0.88 -0.25
CA VAL A 127 -7.59 1.39 1.10
C VAL A 127 -6.20 0.99 1.59
N MET A 128 -5.34 1.99 1.81
CA MET A 128 -4.08 1.84 2.50
C MET A 128 -4.32 2.00 4.01
N GLN A 129 -3.82 1.05 4.80
CA GLN A 129 -3.81 1.14 6.25
C GLN A 129 -2.38 1.00 6.75
N THR A 130 -1.95 1.91 7.62
CA THR A 130 -0.57 1.97 8.12
C THR A 130 -0.55 1.70 9.61
N LYS A 131 0.20 0.68 10.01
CA LYS A 131 0.65 0.44 11.38
C LYS A 131 2.16 0.24 11.31
N LEU A 132 2.88 1.36 11.19
CA LEU A 132 4.29 1.33 10.83
C LEU A 132 5.10 0.42 11.77
N PRO A 133 6.10 -0.30 11.22
CA PRO A 133 6.56 -0.23 9.82
C PRO A 133 5.72 -1.03 8.80
N TYR A 134 4.57 -1.56 9.20
CA TYR A 134 3.69 -2.37 8.36
C TYR A 134 2.61 -1.53 7.65
N VAL A 135 2.38 -1.83 6.38
CA VAL A 135 1.38 -1.19 5.53
C VAL A 135 0.60 -2.25 4.77
N SER A 136 -0.73 -2.16 4.76
CA SER A 136 -1.59 -3.06 3.99
C SER A 136 -2.40 -2.29 2.96
N PHE A 137 -2.66 -2.92 1.82
CA PHE A 137 -3.45 -2.37 0.73
C PHE A 137 -4.59 -3.33 0.42
N THR A 138 -5.82 -2.85 0.54
CA THR A 138 -7.02 -3.66 0.38
C THR A 138 -7.92 -3.05 -0.69
N ALA A 139 -8.47 -3.86 -1.60
CA ALA A 139 -9.45 -3.37 -2.58
C ALA A 139 -10.65 -2.75 -1.85
N ILE A 140 -11.07 -1.56 -2.27
CA ILE A 140 -12.14 -0.82 -1.56
C ILE A 140 -13.46 -1.59 -1.54
N ASP A 141 -13.75 -2.36 -2.59
CA ASP A 141 -14.97 -3.15 -2.68
C ASP A 141 -15.00 -4.27 -1.63
N ASP A 142 -13.85 -4.85 -1.33
CA ASP A 142 -13.71 -5.87 -0.28
C ASP A 142 -13.73 -5.22 1.10
N PHE A 143 -13.02 -4.09 1.26
CA PHE A 143 -13.03 -3.34 2.51
C PHE A 143 -14.46 -2.91 2.89
N ARG A 144 -15.26 -2.44 1.94
CA ARG A 144 -16.66 -2.05 2.20
C ARG A 144 -17.53 -3.22 2.67
N LYS A 145 -17.27 -4.44 2.19
CA LYS A 145 -18.05 -5.64 2.54
C LYS A 145 -17.59 -6.29 3.84
N LEU A 146 -16.29 -6.35 4.08
CA LEU A 146 -15.67 -7.17 5.12
C LEU A 146 -14.92 -6.37 6.19
N GLN A 147 -14.65 -5.08 5.96
CA GLN A 147 -13.92 -4.18 6.87
C GLN A 147 -12.58 -4.80 7.29
N GLU A 148 -12.32 -4.95 8.59
CA GLU A 148 -11.10 -5.53 9.15
C GLU A 148 -10.87 -7.00 8.75
N ALA A 149 -11.91 -7.72 8.33
CA ALA A 149 -11.80 -9.09 7.85
C ALA A 149 -11.46 -9.19 6.34
N ALA A 150 -11.34 -8.05 5.65
CA ALA A 150 -10.97 -8.02 4.24
C ALA A 150 -9.49 -8.43 4.07
N THR A 151 -9.23 -9.37 3.17
CA THR A 151 -7.87 -9.78 2.85
C THR A 151 -7.19 -8.71 1.99
N PRO A 152 -6.01 -8.20 2.39
CA PRO A 152 -5.25 -7.26 1.57
C PRO A 152 -4.80 -7.88 0.24
N VAL A 153 -4.77 -7.10 -0.82
CA VAL A 153 -4.14 -7.48 -2.09
C VAL A 153 -2.62 -7.32 -2.05
N MET A 154 -2.12 -6.49 -1.12
CA MET A 154 -0.70 -6.35 -0.82
C MET A 154 -0.46 -5.99 0.63
N VAL A 155 0.65 -6.46 1.19
CA VAL A 155 1.19 -6.03 2.48
C VAL A 155 2.68 -5.72 2.32
N ALA A 156 3.17 -4.71 3.04
CA ALA A 156 4.55 -4.26 2.98
C ALA A 156 5.10 -3.98 4.38
N ALA A 157 6.33 -4.41 4.64
CA ALA A 157 7.10 -4.07 5.83
C ALA A 157 8.29 -3.19 5.42
N HIS A 158 8.47 -2.08 6.12
CA HIS A 158 9.57 -1.15 5.93
C HIS A 158 10.64 -1.37 7.00
N TYR A 159 11.90 -1.28 6.60
CA TYR A 159 13.06 -1.54 7.44
C TYR A 159 13.97 -0.30 7.42
N PRO A 160 13.77 0.63 8.38
CA PRO A 160 14.53 1.88 8.44
C PRO A 160 15.93 1.75 9.04
N GLU A 161 16.34 0.56 9.47
CA GLU A 161 17.57 0.32 10.24
C GLU A 161 18.85 0.77 9.52
N LEU A 162 18.84 0.79 8.18
CA LEU A 162 19.99 1.21 7.36
C LEU A 162 19.95 2.69 6.95
N ILE A 163 18.97 3.49 7.42
CA ILE A 163 18.86 4.89 7.03
C ILE A 163 20.08 5.69 7.52
N ASP A 164 20.46 5.54 8.79
CA ASP A 164 21.51 6.37 9.38
C ASP A 164 22.91 5.95 8.90
N SER A 165 23.14 4.65 8.65
CA SER A 165 24.44 4.11 8.25
C SER A 165 24.66 4.07 6.74
N LYS A 166 23.60 3.85 5.95
CA LYS A 166 23.67 3.64 4.49
C LYS A 166 22.80 4.57 3.68
N GLY A 167 21.99 5.40 4.32
CA GLY A 167 21.14 6.37 3.61
C GLY A 167 20.00 5.73 2.83
N LEU A 168 19.49 4.57 3.25
CA LEU A 168 18.35 3.92 2.61
C LEU A 168 17.51 3.11 3.59
N ALA A 169 16.21 3.02 3.34
CA ALA A 169 15.33 2.04 3.95
C ALA A 169 15.09 0.87 2.98
N LEU A 170 14.92 -0.34 3.51
CA LEU A 170 14.51 -1.49 2.73
C LEU A 170 13.02 -1.74 2.88
N VAL A 171 12.37 -2.23 1.84
CA VAL A 171 10.96 -2.64 1.88
C VAL A 171 10.82 -4.03 1.31
N GLN A 172 10.12 -4.88 2.04
CA GLN A 172 9.63 -6.15 1.54
C GLN A 172 8.12 -6.05 1.38
N ALA A 173 7.60 -6.39 0.20
CA ALA A 173 6.16 -6.52 0.00
C ALA A 173 5.78 -7.91 -0.52
N ALA A 174 4.62 -8.37 -0.07
CA ALA A 174 3.92 -9.55 -0.54
C ALA A 174 2.61 -9.10 -1.18
N HIS A 175 2.34 -9.52 -2.41
CA HIS A 175 1.13 -9.20 -3.14
C HIS A 175 0.51 -10.46 -3.74
N VAL A 176 -0.82 -10.45 -3.87
CA VAL A 176 -1.55 -11.46 -4.63
C VAL A 176 -1.20 -11.26 -6.10
N ASP A 177 -0.49 -12.22 -6.70
CA ASP A 177 -0.10 -12.16 -8.10
C ASP A 177 -1.16 -12.83 -9.01
N ALA A 178 -1.04 -12.62 -10.32
CA ALA A 178 -1.98 -13.17 -11.29
C ALA A 178 -1.98 -14.71 -11.37
N THR A 179 -0.91 -15.36 -10.91
CA THR A 179 -0.77 -16.82 -10.89
C THR A 179 -1.38 -17.45 -9.64
N THR A 180 -1.75 -16.62 -8.66
CA THR A 180 -2.35 -17.06 -7.42
C THR A 180 -3.76 -17.62 -7.68
N ALA A 181 -3.98 -18.87 -7.27
CA ALA A 181 -5.20 -19.60 -7.58
C ALA A 181 -6.45 -18.89 -7.02
N GLY A 182 -7.36 -18.49 -7.91
CA GLY A 182 -8.62 -17.86 -7.52
C GLY A 182 -8.52 -16.36 -7.18
N ALA A 183 -7.39 -15.71 -7.49
CA ALA A 183 -7.23 -14.27 -7.38
C ALA A 183 -8.23 -13.53 -8.28
N VAL A 184 -9.15 -12.79 -7.65
CA VAL A 184 -10.09 -11.90 -8.36
C VAL A 184 -9.42 -10.56 -8.64
N GLU A 185 -8.74 -10.04 -7.62
CA GLU A 185 -7.86 -8.88 -7.70
C GLU A 185 -6.43 -9.37 -7.50
N HIS A 186 -5.52 -8.92 -8.36
CA HIS A 186 -4.10 -9.23 -8.28
C HIS A 186 -3.29 -7.99 -8.64
N LEU A 187 -2.03 -7.97 -8.27
CA LEU A 187 -1.06 -6.95 -8.68
C LEU A 187 0.02 -7.58 -9.55
N THR A 188 0.51 -6.83 -10.53
CA THR A 188 1.81 -7.14 -11.12
C THR A 188 2.93 -6.67 -10.20
N GLY A 189 4.14 -7.20 -10.38
CA GLY A 189 5.31 -6.70 -9.63
C GLY A 189 5.53 -5.20 -9.82
N GLN A 190 5.31 -4.67 -11.03
CA GLN A 190 5.42 -3.23 -11.31
C GLN A 190 4.34 -2.41 -10.59
N GLU A 191 3.11 -2.92 -10.51
CA GLU A 191 2.03 -2.25 -9.77
C GLU A 191 2.31 -2.24 -8.27
N ALA A 192 2.80 -3.35 -7.71
CA ALA A 192 3.23 -3.43 -6.32
C ALA A 192 4.36 -2.41 -6.02
N VAL A 193 5.35 -2.32 -6.91
CA VAL A 193 6.45 -1.34 -6.82
C VAL A 193 5.91 0.09 -6.80
N ARG A 194 4.96 0.43 -7.68
CA ARG A 194 4.36 1.77 -7.77
C ARG A 194 3.60 2.16 -6.50
N LEU A 195 2.90 1.21 -5.88
CA LEU A 195 2.19 1.44 -4.61
C LEU A 195 3.14 1.76 -3.46
N VAL A 196 4.28 1.07 -3.36
CA VAL A 196 5.26 1.31 -2.29
C VAL A 196 6.03 2.60 -2.53
N ARG A 197 6.47 2.86 -3.77
CA ARG A 197 7.30 4.05 -4.05
C ARG A 197 6.53 5.34 -3.85
N SER A 198 5.24 5.39 -4.20
CA SER A 198 4.37 6.57 -4.05
C SER A 198 5.10 7.90 -4.32
N GLU A 199 5.99 7.94 -5.31
CA GLU A 199 6.53 9.20 -5.80
C GLU A 199 5.41 9.91 -6.57
N PRO A 200 5.25 11.22 -6.40
CA PRO A 200 4.38 12.02 -7.24
C PRO A 200 5.03 12.21 -8.62
N GLU A 201 5.30 11.14 -9.34
CA GLU A 201 5.58 11.22 -10.77
C GLU A 201 4.23 11.45 -11.49
N ASP A 202 4.14 12.58 -12.19
CA ASP A 202 3.09 12.97 -13.14
C ASP A 202 1.77 13.59 -12.60
N MET A 203 1.86 14.66 -11.80
CA MET A 203 0.87 15.77 -11.87
C MET A 203 1.40 17.00 -12.61
N GLY A 204 2.40 16.81 -13.48
CA GLY A 204 2.91 17.81 -14.41
C GLY A 204 2.67 17.36 -15.84
N GLY A 205 1.53 17.75 -16.41
CA GLY A 205 1.16 17.57 -17.81
C GLY A 205 -0.03 18.44 -18.16
#